data_AF-A0A7T1Y7A3-F1
#
_entry.id   AF-A0A7T1Y7A3-F1
#
_cell.length_a   1.000
_cell.length_b   1.000
_cell.length_c   1.000
_cell.angle_alpha   90.00
_cell.angle_beta   90.00
_cell.angle_gamma   90.00
#
_symmetry.space_group_name_H-M   'P 1'
#
loop_
_entity.id
_entity.type
_entity.pdbx_description
1 polymer ?
#
loop_
_entity_poly.entity_id
_entity_poly.type
_entity_poly.pdbx_seq_one_letter_code
_entity_poly.pdbx_strand_id
1 'polypeptide(L)'
;MFIPQDGRLRLDRERLKQHRKRLGLSQEALAEYCFDRRLCVSIASIKRAESGKAVLYRTARHLAEIYEVEVEELSAEVEEAAVVASDIEEMESARVLIQLHAVASDQSALASWVQHFGGSLEEGGTALFGLPRAYRSDAQRGLLCAATLVEQGVARGVYLQAGHWPTAVPLSMSGEQSGVWVERGVAVQLAERFVFDDEVGEWRRYRQPRDEAHDARFELVGRRVQLGQLQAILENT
;
A
#
# COMPACT_ATOMS: atom_id res chain seq x y z
N MET A 1 29.56 -0.63 13.65
CA MET A 1 28.39 -1.08 14.43
C MET A 1 27.40 0.07 14.41
N PHE A 2 26.45 0.05 13.47
CA PHE A 2 25.50 1.15 13.25
C PHE A 2 24.34 1.01 14.23
N ILE A 3 24.13 2.00 15.08
CA ILE A 3 22.98 2.06 15.98
C ILE A 3 21.96 2.98 15.29
N PRO A 4 20.90 2.45 14.64
CA PRO A 4 19.89 3.29 14.01
C PRO A 4 19.10 4.02 15.10
N GLN A 5 19.27 5.34 15.19
CA GLN A 5 18.36 6.16 15.98
C GLN A 5 16.97 6.08 15.32
N ASP A 6 15.95 5.70 16.11
CA ASP A 6 14.55 5.50 15.71
C ASP A 6 14.23 4.42 14.66
N GLY A 7 15.14 3.48 14.40
CA GLY A 7 14.88 2.37 13.46
C GLY A 7 14.69 2.82 12.00
N ARG A 8 15.16 4.02 11.66
CA ARG A 8 15.16 4.59 10.30
C ARG A 8 16.57 4.60 9.73
N LEU A 9 16.67 4.36 8.42
CA LEU A 9 17.91 4.27 7.66
C LEU A 9 17.82 5.19 6.43
N ARG A 10 18.86 6.00 6.21
CA ARG A 10 19.03 6.74 4.94
C ARG A 10 19.71 5.83 3.93
N LEU A 11 19.14 5.79 2.73
CA LEU A 11 19.63 4.96 1.64
C LEU A 11 20.29 5.83 0.57
N ASP A 12 21.27 5.28 -0.14
CA ASP A 12 21.92 5.92 -1.26
C ASP A 12 20.93 6.00 -2.44
N ARG A 13 20.44 7.21 -2.69
CA ARG A 13 19.44 7.47 -3.73
C ARG A 13 19.91 7.09 -5.14
N GLU A 14 21.21 7.21 -5.43
CA GLU A 14 21.73 6.92 -6.76
C GLU A 14 21.85 5.41 -6.96
N ARG A 15 22.31 4.69 -5.93
CA ARG A 15 22.28 3.21 -5.93
C ARG A 15 20.86 2.67 -6.09
N LEU A 16 19.90 3.20 -5.33
CA LEU A 16 18.50 2.78 -5.45
C LEU A 16 17.95 2.95 -6.87
N LYS A 17 18.18 4.12 -7.50
CA LYS A 17 17.77 4.37 -8.88
C LYS A 17 18.49 3.45 -9.87
N GLN A 18 19.76 3.16 -9.65
CA GLN A 18 20.53 2.23 -10.50
C GLN A 18 19.97 0.82 -10.42
N HIS A 19 19.74 0.27 -9.22
CA HIS A 19 19.14 -1.04 -9.04
C HIS A 19 17.74 -1.12 -9.67
N ARG A 20 16.89 -0.12 -9.45
CA ARG A 20 15.57 -0.06 -10.07
C ARG A 20 15.64 -0.03 -11.60
N LYS A 21 16.53 0.77 -12.17
CA LYS A 21 16.74 0.86 -13.63
C LYS A 21 17.33 -0.42 -14.21
N ARG A 22 18.20 -1.13 -13.49
CA ARG A 22 18.72 -2.45 -13.87
C ARG A 22 17.61 -3.48 -14.04
N LEU A 23 16.57 -3.38 -13.21
CA LEU A 23 15.35 -4.19 -13.34
C LEU A 23 14.36 -3.69 -14.41
N GLY A 24 14.62 -2.53 -15.05
CA GLY A 24 13.75 -1.95 -16.05
C GLY A 24 12.45 -1.34 -15.50
N LEU A 25 12.39 -1.05 -14.20
CA LEU A 25 11.14 -0.64 -13.52
C LEU A 25 11.03 0.88 -13.33
N SER A 26 9.80 1.42 -13.44
CA SER A 26 9.45 2.74 -12.89
C SER A 26 9.28 2.66 -11.37
N GLN A 27 9.11 3.80 -10.68
CA GLN A 27 8.84 3.79 -9.23
C GLN A 27 7.51 3.13 -8.91
N GLU A 28 6.51 3.38 -9.76
CA GLU A 28 5.19 2.75 -9.75
C GLU A 28 5.30 1.24 -9.98
N ALA A 29 6.01 0.80 -11.02
CA ALA A 29 6.18 -0.62 -11.33
C ALA A 29 7.01 -1.35 -10.27
N LEU A 30 7.97 -0.67 -9.62
CA LEU A 30 8.68 -1.23 -8.47
C LEU A 30 7.75 -1.42 -7.26
N ALA A 31 6.84 -0.47 -7.01
CA ALA A 31 5.86 -0.60 -5.93
C ALA A 31 4.92 -1.80 -6.17
N GLU A 32 4.48 -1.99 -7.41
CA GLU A 32 3.69 -3.16 -7.83
C GLU A 32 4.50 -4.45 -7.68
N TYR A 33 5.75 -4.47 -8.16
CA TYR A 33 6.63 -5.64 -8.05
C TYR A 33 6.91 -6.06 -6.59
N CYS A 34 7.13 -5.09 -5.70
CA CYS A 34 7.22 -5.34 -4.27
C CYS A 34 5.91 -5.92 -3.70
N PHE A 35 4.78 -5.37 -4.13
CA PHE A 35 3.45 -5.78 -3.69
C PHE A 35 3.12 -7.22 -4.09
N ASP A 36 3.40 -7.61 -5.33
CA ASP A 36 3.17 -8.97 -5.85
C ASP A 36 3.97 -10.02 -5.06
N ARG A 37 5.15 -9.63 -4.57
CA ARG A 37 6.01 -10.44 -3.68
C ARG A 37 5.65 -10.34 -2.20
N ARG A 38 4.55 -9.66 -1.85
CA ARG A 38 4.11 -9.40 -0.47
C ARG A 38 5.14 -8.62 0.37
N LEU A 39 6.04 -7.90 -0.29
CA LEU A 39 7.01 -7.03 0.35
C LEU A 39 6.39 -5.64 0.49
N CYS A 40 6.07 -5.29 1.74
CA CYS A 40 5.35 -4.08 2.11
C CYS A 40 6.15 -2.78 1.86
N VAL A 41 6.29 -2.37 0.59
CA VAL A 41 6.97 -1.15 0.15
C VAL A 41 6.04 -0.36 -0.75
N SER A 42 5.59 0.81 -0.29
CA SER A 42 4.71 1.68 -1.10
C SER A 42 5.51 2.57 -2.05
N ILE A 43 4.83 3.07 -3.07
CA ILE A 43 5.36 4.11 -3.96
C ILE A 43 5.84 5.36 -3.19
N ALA A 44 5.16 5.75 -2.11
CA ALA A 44 5.57 6.87 -1.29
C ALA A 44 6.88 6.58 -0.52
N SER A 45 7.07 5.35 -0.06
CA SER A 45 8.32 4.90 0.54
C SER A 45 9.47 4.87 -0.47
N ILE A 46 9.22 4.43 -1.71
CA ILE A 46 10.20 4.45 -2.80
C ILE A 46 10.56 5.89 -3.16
N LYS A 47 9.57 6.77 -3.37
CA LYS A 47 9.79 8.20 -3.66
C LYS A 47 10.59 8.87 -2.54
N ARG A 48 10.28 8.57 -1.28
CA ARG A 48 11.01 9.06 -0.11
C ARG A 48 12.48 8.59 -0.14
N ALA A 49 12.71 7.29 -0.34
CA ALA A 49 14.04 6.69 -0.39
C ALA A 49 14.89 7.25 -1.56
N GLU A 50 14.34 7.30 -2.78
CA GLU A 50 15.02 7.84 -3.96
C GLU A 50 15.19 9.37 -3.95
N SER A 51 14.55 10.06 -2.99
CA SER A 51 14.79 11.47 -2.70
C SER A 51 15.86 11.68 -1.61
N GLY A 52 16.44 10.60 -1.05
CA GLY A 52 17.48 10.65 -0.02
C GLY A 52 16.96 10.94 1.40
N LYS A 53 15.64 10.82 1.62
CA LYS A 53 15.03 10.91 2.95
C LYS A 53 15.11 9.57 3.68
N ALA A 54 15.20 9.60 5.01
CA ALA A 54 15.26 8.38 5.82
C ALA A 54 13.97 7.55 5.70
N VAL A 55 14.10 6.22 5.63
CA VAL A 55 12.98 5.28 5.60
C VAL A 55 13.10 4.28 6.74
N LEU A 56 12.02 3.59 7.09
CA LEU A 56 12.06 2.55 8.12
C LEU A 56 13.01 1.42 7.70
N TYR A 57 13.71 0.81 8.66
CA TYR A 57 14.62 -0.31 8.39
C TYR A 57 13.93 -1.47 7.68
N ARG A 58 12.65 -1.75 7.99
CA ARG A 58 11.85 -2.75 7.26
C ARG A 58 11.73 -2.46 5.75
N THR A 59 11.60 -1.18 5.37
CA THR A 59 11.53 -0.77 3.97
C THR A 59 12.88 -0.98 3.30
N ALA A 60 13.98 -0.64 3.99
CA ALA A 60 15.32 -0.90 3.49
C ALA A 60 15.57 -2.40 3.27
N ARG A 61 15.15 -3.25 4.21
CA ARG A 61 15.25 -4.71 4.11
C ARG A 61 14.48 -5.27 2.91
N HIS A 62 13.25 -4.81 2.70
CA HIS A 62 12.45 -5.25 1.55
C HIS A 62 13.04 -4.78 0.21
N LEU A 63 13.62 -3.57 0.15
CA LEU A 63 14.30 -3.09 -1.05
C LEU A 63 15.58 -3.89 -1.33
N ALA A 64 16.35 -4.21 -0.29
CA ALA A 64 17.53 -5.07 -0.38
C ALA A 64 17.17 -6.48 -0.91
N GLU A 65 16.07 -7.05 -0.43
CA GLU A 65 15.54 -8.34 -0.89
C GLU A 65 15.14 -8.31 -2.37
N ILE A 66 14.50 -7.24 -2.84
CA ILE A 66 14.14 -7.06 -4.25
C ILE A 66 15.35 -6.85 -5.16
N TYR A 67 16.38 -6.16 -4.66
CA TYR A 67 17.58 -5.86 -5.43
C TYR A 67 18.66 -6.93 -5.34
N GLU A 68 18.44 -7.95 -4.50
CA GLU A 68 19.35 -9.06 -4.24
C GLU A 68 20.73 -8.57 -3.75
N VAL A 69 20.71 -7.63 -2.79
CA VAL A 69 21.90 -7.05 -2.14
C VAL A 69 21.72 -7.00 -0.64
N GLU A 70 22.80 -6.78 0.11
CA GLU A 70 22.71 -6.54 1.56
C GLU A 70 22.18 -5.13 1.85
N VAL A 71 21.55 -4.93 3.02
CA VAL A 71 20.95 -3.63 3.40
C VAL A 71 22.03 -2.56 3.56
N GLU A 72 23.19 -2.97 4.04
CA GLU A 72 24.40 -2.19 4.24
C GLU A 72 24.88 -1.57 2.92
N GLU A 73 24.76 -2.31 1.80
CA GLU A 73 25.12 -1.82 0.47
C GLU A 73 24.18 -0.71 -0.04
N LEU A 74 22.95 -0.66 0.46
CA LEU A 74 21.99 0.39 0.12
C LEU A 74 22.12 1.62 1.03
N SER A 75 22.88 1.55 2.12
CA SER A 75 22.98 2.66 3.08
C SER A 75 23.80 3.83 2.53
N ALA A 76 23.38 5.06 2.85
CA ALA A 76 24.15 6.26 2.56
C ALA A 76 25.12 6.55 3.71
N GLU A 77 26.40 6.78 3.39
CA GLU A 77 27.38 7.29 4.37
C GLU A 77 26.94 8.70 4.82
N VAL A 78 27.06 8.94 6.13
CA VAL A 78 26.40 10.06 6.82
C VAL A 78 27.19 11.36 6.65
N GLU A 79 26.66 12.31 5.88
CA GLU A 79 26.91 13.74 6.14
C GLU A 79 25.71 14.32 6.92
N GLU A 80 25.90 14.35 8.24
CA GLU A 80 25.06 14.93 9.29
C GLU A 80 25.11 16.47 9.20
N ALA A 81 24.06 17.15 8.71
CA ALA A 81 23.88 18.59 9.01
C ALA A 81 22.48 19.16 8.73
N ALA A 82 21.69 18.62 7.79
CA ALA A 82 20.54 19.38 7.25
C ALA A 82 19.13 18.92 7.71
N VAL A 83 19.02 17.93 8.61
CA VAL A 83 17.80 17.10 8.72
C VAL A 83 16.74 17.55 9.73
N VAL A 84 17.01 18.52 10.60
CA VAL A 84 16.12 18.79 11.75
C VAL A 84 14.98 19.77 11.44
N ALA A 85 15.13 20.64 10.43
CA ALA A 85 14.18 21.73 10.19
C ALA A 85 12.97 21.33 9.32
N SER A 86 13.10 20.37 8.41
CA SER A 86 12.03 20.05 7.45
C SER A 86 10.95 19.10 8.00
N ASP A 87 11.21 18.43 9.12
CA ASP A 87 10.31 17.41 9.67
C ASP A 87 9.18 17.98 10.55
N ILE A 88 9.25 19.28 10.90
CA ILE A 88 8.29 19.93 11.81
C ILE A 88 7.10 20.57 11.05
N GLU A 89 7.27 21.05 9.83
CA GLU A 89 6.20 21.77 9.09
C GLU A 89 5.19 20.86 8.36
N GLU A 90 5.52 19.59 8.08
CA GLU A 90 4.58 18.63 7.44
C GLU A 90 3.59 17.99 8.46
N MET A 91 3.59 18.48 9.71
CA MET A 91 3.02 17.82 10.90
C MET A 91 1.50 18.03 11.06
N GLU A 92 0.89 19.07 10.46
CA GLU A 92 -0.51 19.49 10.75
C GLU A 92 -1.56 19.11 9.69
N SER A 93 -1.18 18.46 8.60
CA SER A 93 -2.16 18.02 7.59
C SER A 93 -2.83 16.71 8.02
N ALA A 94 -4.17 16.70 8.04
CA ALA A 94 -5.04 15.59 8.44
C ALA A 94 -4.46 14.20 8.11
N ARG A 95 -4.08 13.48 9.17
CA ARG A 95 -3.43 12.17 9.14
C ARG A 95 -4.49 11.08 8.98
N VAL A 96 -5.02 10.97 7.77
CA VAL A 96 -5.98 9.91 7.42
C VAL A 96 -5.27 8.56 7.47
N LEU A 97 -5.86 7.57 8.14
CA LEU A 97 -5.41 6.18 8.21
C LEU A 97 -6.52 5.24 7.74
N ILE A 98 -6.23 3.95 7.62
CA ILE A 98 -7.23 2.92 7.31
C ILE A 98 -7.44 2.05 8.55
N GLN A 99 -8.68 1.92 8.99
CA GLN A 99 -9.07 1.08 10.11
C GLN A 99 -9.72 -0.19 9.60
N LEU A 100 -9.34 -1.31 10.20
CA LEU A 100 -9.90 -2.62 9.98
C LEU A 100 -10.47 -3.11 11.31
N HIS A 101 -11.78 -3.37 11.35
CA HIS A 101 -12.41 -3.96 12.51
C HIS A 101 -12.84 -5.39 12.17
N ALA A 102 -12.29 -6.37 12.88
CA ALA A 102 -12.60 -7.78 12.70
C ALA A 102 -13.17 -8.36 13.99
N VAL A 103 -14.33 -9.00 13.89
CA VAL A 103 -14.86 -9.83 14.97
C VAL A 103 -14.24 -11.22 14.83
N ALA A 104 -13.04 -11.38 15.40
CA ALA A 104 -12.28 -12.63 15.38
C ALA A 104 -12.34 -13.32 16.75
N SER A 105 -12.59 -14.63 16.75
CA SER A 105 -12.50 -15.48 17.94
C SER A 105 -11.05 -15.78 18.33
N ASP A 106 -10.13 -15.74 17.36
CA ASP A 106 -8.69 -15.92 17.56
C ASP A 106 -7.94 -14.61 17.33
N GLN A 107 -7.65 -13.91 18.43
CA GLN A 107 -6.91 -12.64 18.43
C GLN A 107 -5.44 -12.81 18.05
N SER A 108 -4.84 -13.97 18.27
CA SER A 108 -3.45 -14.25 17.91
C SER A 108 -3.30 -14.41 16.40
N ALA A 109 -4.19 -15.19 15.79
CA ALA A 109 -4.26 -15.32 14.33
C ALA A 109 -4.55 -13.96 13.66
N LEU A 110 -5.47 -13.17 14.21
CA LEU A 110 -5.74 -11.81 13.75
C LEU A 110 -4.47 -10.95 13.76
N ALA A 111 -3.74 -10.91 14.88
CA ALA A 111 -2.51 -10.13 15.02
C ALA A 111 -1.44 -10.54 13.99
N SER A 112 -1.27 -11.84 13.77
CA SER A 112 -0.29 -12.36 12.80
C SER A 112 -0.60 -11.90 11.37
N TRP A 113 -1.85 -12.01 10.94
CA TRP A 113 -2.27 -11.54 9.61
C TRP A 113 -2.15 -10.03 9.48
N VAL A 114 -2.60 -9.26 10.47
CA VAL A 114 -2.50 -7.78 10.46
C VAL A 114 -1.04 -7.35 10.32
N GLN A 115 -0.14 -7.95 11.09
CA GLN A 115 1.29 -7.67 11.02
C GLN A 115 1.89 -8.05 9.66
N HIS A 116 1.49 -9.21 9.10
CA HIS A 116 1.93 -9.67 7.78
C HIS A 116 1.58 -8.67 6.67
N PHE A 117 0.39 -8.08 6.72
CA PHE A 117 -0.05 -7.04 5.77
C PHE A 117 0.46 -5.62 6.13
N GLY A 118 1.28 -5.49 7.18
CA GLY A 118 1.94 -4.24 7.56
C GLY A 118 1.07 -3.27 8.36
N GLY A 119 -0.04 -3.74 8.93
CA GLY A 119 -0.85 -3.01 9.90
C GLY A 119 -0.37 -3.22 11.34
N SER A 120 -0.95 -2.46 12.27
CA SER A 120 -0.77 -2.62 13.72
C SER A 120 -2.12 -2.94 14.36
N LEU A 121 -2.16 -3.94 15.25
CA LEU A 121 -3.37 -4.27 16.00
C LEU A 121 -3.42 -3.43 17.29
N GLU A 122 -4.51 -2.69 17.48
CA GLU A 122 -4.84 -1.94 18.70
C GLU A 122 -5.71 -2.79 19.63
N GLU A 123 -5.88 -2.31 20.87
CA GLU A 123 -6.79 -2.91 21.83
C GLU A 123 -8.23 -2.97 21.28
N GLY A 124 -8.93 -4.08 21.51
CA GLY A 124 -10.31 -4.28 21.05
C GLY A 124 -10.47 -4.82 19.62
N GLY A 125 -9.41 -5.39 19.01
CA GLY A 125 -9.50 -6.08 17.72
C GLY A 125 -9.57 -5.15 16.50
N THR A 126 -9.22 -3.87 16.69
CA THR A 126 -9.13 -2.89 15.61
C THR A 126 -7.70 -2.83 15.12
N ALA A 127 -7.49 -3.05 13.83
CA ALA A 127 -6.19 -2.90 13.18
C ALA A 127 -6.10 -1.57 12.42
N LEU A 128 -4.93 -0.95 12.44
CA LEU A 128 -4.63 0.31 11.78
C LEU A 128 -3.60 0.09 10.66
N PHE A 129 -3.86 0.66 9.50
CA PHE A 129 -2.98 0.65 8.34
C PHE A 129 -2.60 2.07 7.95
N GLY A 130 -1.33 2.23 7.56
CA GLY A 130 -0.80 3.53 7.14
C GLY A 130 -0.58 4.49 8.29
N LEU A 131 -0.02 4.06 9.43
CA LEU A 131 0.38 5.00 10.47
C LEU A 131 1.62 5.81 10.06
N PRO A 132 1.65 7.15 10.31
CA PRO A 132 0.55 7.99 10.78
C PRO A 132 -0.40 8.44 9.66
N ARG A 133 -0.02 8.27 8.38
CA ARG A 133 -0.83 8.64 7.20
C ARG A 133 -0.87 7.51 6.17
N ALA A 134 -2.08 7.11 5.78
CA ALA A 134 -2.37 6.11 4.78
C ALA A 134 -2.32 6.68 3.37
N TYR A 135 -1.79 5.88 2.47
CA TYR A 135 -1.84 6.03 1.03
C TYR A 135 -2.81 4.98 0.44
N ARG A 136 -3.09 5.08 -0.85
CA ARG A 136 -3.90 4.08 -1.56
C ARG A 136 -3.41 2.65 -1.34
N SER A 137 -2.09 2.43 -1.29
CA SER A 137 -1.49 1.12 -0.98
C SER A 137 -1.85 0.60 0.42
N ASP A 138 -2.05 1.49 1.40
CA ASP A 138 -2.49 1.10 2.74
C ASP A 138 -3.94 0.61 2.74
N ALA A 139 -4.81 1.29 2.00
CA ALA A 139 -6.20 0.85 1.80
C ALA A 139 -6.26 -0.52 1.10
N GLN A 140 -5.41 -0.74 0.10
CA GLN A 140 -5.30 -2.03 -0.59
C GLN A 140 -4.83 -3.14 0.36
N ARG A 141 -3.80 -2.87 1.16
CA ARG A 141 -3.29 -3.82 2.15
C ARG A 141 -4.33 -4.15 3.23
N GLY A 142 -5.06 -3.15 3.72
CA GLY A 142 -6.17 -3.33 4.64
C GLY A 142 -7.26 -4.23 4.04
N LEU A 143 -7.65 -3.99 2.78
CA LEU A 143 -8.65 -4.80 2.09
C LEU A 143 -8.20 -6.26 1.89
N LEU A 144 -6.95 -6.48 1.45
CA LEU A 144 -6.43 -7.84 1.27
C LEU A 144 -6.29 -8.59 2.60
N CYS A 145 -5.88 -7.90 3.66
CA CYS A 145 -5.88 -8.45 5.01
C CYS A 145 -7.30 -8.89 5.41
N ALA A 146 -8.29 -8.02 5.21
CA ALA A 146 -9.70 -8.33 5.51
C ALA A 146 -10.21 -9.54 4.72
N ALA A 147 -9.94 -9.61 3.42
CA ALA A 147 -10.32 -10.74 2.57
C ALA A 147 -9.69 -12.04 3.06
N THR A 148 -8.38 -12.02 3.35
CA THR A 148 -7.65 -13.19 3.85
C THR A 148 -8.20 -13.66 5.20
N LEU A 149 -8.52 -12.75 6.11
CA LEU A 149 -9.09 -13.09 7.42
C LEU A 149 -10.43 -13.83 7.29
N VAL A 150 -11.27 -13.43 6.34
CA VAL A 150 -12.55 -14.11 6.07
C VAL A 150 -12.33 -15.44 5.37
N GLU A 151 -11.47 -15.50 4.35
CA GLU A 151 -11.16 -16.72 3.59
C GLU A 151 -10.55 -17.82 4.47
N GLN A 152 -9.68 -17.45 5.41
CA GLN A 152 -9.04 -18.38 6.35
C GLN A 152 -9.94 -18.71 7.55
N GLY A 153 -11.16 -18.16 7.61
CA GLY A 153 -12.11 -18.41 8.70
C GLY A 153 -11.72 -17.79 10.05
N VAL A 154 -10.76 -16.86 10.07
CA VAL A 154 -10.31 -16.16 11.29
C VAL A 154 -11.39 -15.17 11.76
N ALA A 155 -12.07 -14.52 10.81
CA ALA A 155 -13.17 -13.60 11.09
C ALA A 155 -14.39 -13.93 10.22
N ARG A 156 -15.59 -13.86 10.80
CA ARG A 156 -16.84 -14.05 10.03
C ARG A 156 -17.17 -12.81 9.20
N GLY A 157 -16.86 -11.64 9.71
CA GLY A 157 -17.10 -10.35 9.07
C GLY A 157 -15.99 -9.35 9.43
N VAL A 158 -15.59 -8.55 8.46
CA VAL A 158 -14.54 -7.53 8.61
C VAL A 158 -15.01 -6.22 7.97
N TYR A 159 -14.80 -5.11 8.66
CA TYR A 159 -15.18 -3.78 8.23
C TYR A 159 -13.95 -2.90 8.04
N LEU A 160 -13.87 -2.19 6.92
CA LEU A 160 -12.77 -1.32 6.56
C LEU A 160 -13.25 0.12 6.36
N GLN A 161 -12.68 1.09 7.09
CA GLN A 161 -13.03 2.51 6.96
C GLN A 161 -11.80 3.42 6.98
N ALA A 162 -11.96 4.66 6.52
CA ALA A 162 -11.01 5.71 6.78
C ALA A 162 -11.15 6.19 8.23
N GLY A 163 -10.03 6.41 8.89
CA GLY A 163 -9.97 6.99 10.23
C GLY A 163 -8.99 8.15 10.30
N HIS A 164 -8.92 8.83 11.43
CA HIS A 164 -8.00 9.93 11.66
C HIS A 164 -7.06 9.58 12.80
N TRP A 165 -5.75 9.78 12.61
CA TRP A 165 -4.78 9.66 13.70
C TRP A 165 -4.68 10.97 14.50
N PRO A 166 -4.59 10.95 15.84
CA PRO A 166 -4.63 9.78 16.73
C PRO A 166 -6.05 9.39 17.17
N THR A 167 -7.07 10.14 16.77
CA THR A 167 -8.47 9.97 17.21
C THR A 167 -9.20 8.89 16.41
N ALA A 168 -8.56 7.74 16.22
CA ALA A 168 -9.11 6.63 15.50
C ALA A 168 -10.26 6.02 16.33
N VAL A 169 -11.51 6.37 16.00
CA VAL A 169 -12.68 5.85 16.73
C VAL A 169 -12.99 4.43 16.24
N PRO A 170 -13.05 3.43 17.15
CA PRO A 170 -13.47 2.08 16.79
C PRO A 170 -14.88 2.06 16.23
N LEU A 171 -15.10 1.16 15.28
CA LEU A 171 -16.38 1.01 14.60
C LEU A 171 -17.40 0.30 15.50
N SER A 172 -18.51 0.97 15.80
CA SER A 172 -19.64 0.37 16.53
C SER A 172 -20.64 -0.25 15.56
N MET A 173 -20.23 -1.30 14.83
CA MET A 173 -21.16 -2.11 14.03
C MET A 173 -21.46 -3.43 14.76
N SER A 174 -22.75 -3.78 14.89
CA SER A 174 -23.15 -5.11 15.35
C SER A 174 -22.66 -6.13 14.30
N GLY A 175 -21.80 -7.06 14.72
CA GLY A 175 -21.09 -8.02 13.85
C GLY A 175 -21.98 -9.10 13.20
N GLU A 176 -23.15 -8.73 12.69
CA GLU A 176 -24.15 -9.67 12.16
C GLU A 176 -23.88 -10.04 10.69
N GLN A 177 -23.22 -9.17 9.93
CA GLN A 177 -22.99 -9.39 8.50
C GLN A 177 -21.67 -10.12 8.24
N SER A 178 -21.74 -11.21 7.46
CA SER A 178 -20.57 -11.97 7.04
C SER A 178 -19.93 -11.38 5.78
N GLY A 179 -18.61 -11.49 5.66
CA GLY A 179 -17.84 -11.00 4.51
C GLY A 179 -17.06 -9.72 4.81
N VAL A 180 -16.52 -9.11 3.76
CA VAL A 180 -15.71 -7.90 3.87
C VAL A 180 -16.51 -6.69 3.40
N TRP A 181 -16.59 -5.69 4.27
CA TRP A 181 -17.37 -4.49 4.12
C TRP A 181 -16.45 -3.29 4.12
N VAL A 182 -16.60 -2.40 3.14
CA VAL A 182 -15.71 -1.25 2.94
C VAL A 182 -16.53 0.02 2.89
N GLU A 183 -16.13 1.02 3.66
CA GLU A 183 -16.71 2.36 3.61
C GLU A 183 -16.61 2.93 2.19
N ARG A 184 -17.66 3.60 1.73
CA ARG A 184 -17.81 4.13 0.38
C ARG A 184 -16.59 4.94 -0.07
N GLY A 185 -16.07 5.82 0.78
CA GLY A 185 -14.89 6.63 0.45
C GLY A 185 -13.63 5.80 0.18
N VAL A 186 -13.45 4.70 0.90
CA VAL A 186 -12.34 3.75 0.71
C VAL A 186 -12.61 2.86 -0.51
N ALA A 187 -13.84 2.38 -0.68
CA ALA A 187 -14.22 1.55 -1.83
C ALA A 187 -14.00 2.28 -3.17
N VAL A 188 -14.34 3.57 -3.26
CA VAL A 188 -14.09 4.40 -4.45
C VAL A 188 -12.60 4.46 -4.80
N GLN A 189 -11.72 4.58 -3.80
CA GLN A 189 -10.25 4.60 -4.03
C GLN A 189 -9.72 3.24 -4.54
N LEU A 190 -10.44 2.16 -4.26
CA LEU A 190 -10.07 0.79 -4.57
C LEU A 190 -10.77 0.23 -5.81
N ALA A 191 -11.78 0.92 -6.35
CA ALA A 191 -12.66 0.43 -7.42
C ALA A 191 -11.96 0.08 -8.74
N GLU A 192 -10.79 0.68 -9.02
CA GLU A 192 -10.00 0.32 -10.21
C GLU A 192 -9.40 -1.10 -10.13
N ARG A 193 -9.20 -1.65 -8.93
CA ARG A 193 -8.54 -2.96 -8.75
C ARG A 193 -9.43 -3.99 -8.06
N PHE A 194 -10.57 -3.59 -7.53
CA PHE A 194 -11.45 -4.46 -6.75
C PHE A 194 -12.91 -4.20 -7.13
N VAL A 195 -13.70 -5.27 -7.13
CA VAL A 195 -15.13 -5.23 -7.41
C VAL A 195 -15.89 -5.21 -6.09
N PHE A 196 -16.86 -4.30 -6.02
CA PHE A 196 -17.75 -4.13 -4.86
C PHE A 196 -19.21 -4.19 -5.31
N ASP A 197 -20.11 -4.68 -4.45
CA ASP A 197 -21.55 -4.66 -4.71
C ASP A 197 -22.11 -3.23 -4.59
N ASP A 198 -23.12 -2.89 -5.40
CA ASP A 198 -23.85 -1.61 -5.38
C ASP A 198 -24.84 -1.51 -4.21
N GLU A 199 -24.37 -1.74 -2.98
CA GLU A 199 -25.24 -1.62 -1.81
C GLU A 199 -25.61 -0.16 -1.49
N VAL A 200 -26.81 0.02 -0.92
CA VAL A 200 -27.36 1.33 -0.57
C VAL A 200 -26.83 1.76 0.79
N GLY A 201 -26.18 2.94 0.86
CA GLY A 201 -25.63 3.51 2.09
C GLY A 201 -24.13 3.80 2.00
N GLU A 202 -23.46 3.90 3.14
CA GLU A 202 -22.03 4.21 3.26
C GLU A 202 -21.11 2.98 3.18
N TRP A 203 -21.68 1.76 3.06
CA TRP A 203 -20.91 0.52 3.02
C TRP A 203 -21.06 -0.19 1.68
N ARG A 204 -20.00 -0.87 1.26
CA ARG A 204 -19.91 -1.64 0.02
C ARG A 204 -19.31 -3.00 0.33
N ARG A 205 -19.96 -4.08 -0.12
CA ARG A 205 -19.45 -5.43 0.07
C ARG A 205 -18.39 -5.74 -0.97
N TYR A 206 -17.20 -6.16 -0.52
CA TYR A 206 -16.15 -6.64 -1.41
C TYR A 206 -16.53 -8.01 -1.99
N ARG A 207 -16.26 -8.18 -3.29
CA ARG A 207 -16.53 -9.43 -4.03
C ARG A 207 -15.27 -10.17 -4.39
N GLN A 208 -14.43 -9.52 -5.17
CA GLN A 208 -13.25 -10.14 -5.76
C GLN A 208 -12.30 -9.06 -6.30
N PRO A 209 -11.03 -9.40 -6.56
CA PRO A 209 -10.15 -8.55 -7.34
C PRO A 209 -10.74 -8.36 -8.74
N ARG A 210 -10.53 -7.19 -9.33
CA ARG A 210 -10.85 -6.98 -10.75
C ARG A 210 -9.80 -7.75 -11.56
N ASP A 211 -10.27 -8.57 -12.49
CA ASP A 211 -9.39 -9.32 -13.40
C ASP A 211 -8.68 -8.31 -14.33
N GLU A 212 -7.33 -8.27 -14.27
CA GLU A 212 -6.51 -7.37 -15.10
C GLU A 212 -6.78 -7.58 -16.61
N ALA A 213 -7.26 -8.77 -16.99
CA ALA A 213 -7.65 -9.08 -18.36
C ALA A 213 -8.93 -8.35 -18.82
N HIS A 214 -9.78 -7.88 -17.91
CA HIS A 214 -11.04 -7.21 -18.26
C HIS A 214 -10.88 -5.71 -18.56
N ASP A 215 -9.92 -5.02 -17.94
CA ASP A 215 -9.64 -3.59 -18.20
C ASP A 215 -8.76 -3.37 -19.44
N ALA A 216 -8.00 -4.38 -19.87
CA ALA A 216 -7.34 -4.38 -21.19
C ALA A 216 -8.34 -4.24 -22.35
N ARG A 217 -9.64 -4.48 -22.13
CA ARG A 217 -10.70 -4.29 -23.14
C ARG A 217 -11.20 -2.84 -23.25
N PHE A 218 -10.98 -1.99 -22.24
CA PHE A 218 -11.51 -0.62 -22.23
C PHE A 218 -10.44 0.50 -22.24
N GLU A 219 -9.14 0.19 -22.15
CA GLU A 219 -8.05 1.17 -22.34
C GLU A 219 -7.46 1.24 -23.76
N LEU A 220 -8.25 0.97 -24.80
CA LEU A 220 -7.87 1.25 -26.20
C LEU A 220 -8.59 2.46 -26.81
N VAL A 221 -9.00 3.43 -25.99
CA VAL A 221 -9.51 4.73 -26.50
C VAL A 221 -8.37 5.71 -26.84
N GLY A 222 -7.12 5.43 -26.47
CA GLY A 222 -5.99 6.34 -26.73
C GLY A 222 -5.03 5.96 -27.87
N ARG A 223 -5.04 4.72 -28.37
CA ARG A 223 -3.98 4.23 -29.29
C ARG A 223 -4.43 3.81 -30.68
N ARG A 224 -5.70 4.01 -31.05
CA ARG A 224 -6.20 3.58 -32.38
C ARG A 224 -6.08 4.64 -33.48
N VAL A 225 -5.66 5.87 -33.17
CA VAL A 225 -5.49 6.92 -34.21
C VAL A 225 -4.11 6.87 -34.88
N GLN A 226 -3.11 6.19 -34.31
CA GLN A 226 -1.75 6.19 -34.87
C GLN A 226 -1.41 5.02 -35.81
N LEU A 227 -2.25 3.97 -35.90
CA LEU A 227 -1.99 2.86 -36.83
C LEU A 227 -2.62 3.03 -38.22
N GLY A 228 -3.59 3.94 -38.39
CA GLY A 228 -4.14 4.24 -39.72
C GLY A 228 -3.21 5.11 -40.58
N GLN A 229 -2.39 5.96 -39.97
CA GLN A 229 -1.50 6.87 -40.70
C GLN A 229 -0.20 6.20 -41.18
N LEU A 230 0.22 5.10 -40.56
CA LEU A 230 1.45 4.38 -40.94
C LEU A 230 1.21 3.44 -42.13
N GLN A 231 0.00 2.89 -42.29
CA GLN A 231 -0.34 2.06 -43.44
C GLN A 231 -0.52 2.88 -44.74
N ALA A 232 -1.02 4.11 -44.64
CA ALA A 232 -1.17 5.01 -45.80
C ALA A 232 0.17 5.52 -46.37
N ILE A 233 1.25 5.53 -45.57
CA ILE A 233 2.58 5.94 -46.03
C ILE A 233 3.32 4.76 -46.69
N LEU A 234 3.07 3.54 -46.25
CA LEU A 234 3.68 2.33 -46.81
C LEU A 234 3.04 1.87 -48.13
N GLU A 235 1.80 2.27 -48.42
CA GLU A 235 1.12 1.91 -49.68
C GLU A 235 1.38 2.93 -50.82
N ASN A 236 2.07 4.04 -50.56
CA ASN A 236 2.34 5.12 -51.52
C ASN A 236 3.84 5.40 -51.78
N THR A 237 4.73 4.44 -51.48
CA THR A 237 6.15 4.48 -51.91
C THR A 237 6.51 3.19 -52.64
#